data_AF-A0A7G9R097-F1
#
_entry.id   AF-A0A7G9R097-F1
#
_cell.length_a   1.000
_cell.length_b   1.000
_cell.length_c   1.000
_cell.angle_alpha   90.00
_cell.angle_beta   90.00
_cell.angle_gamma   90.00
#
_symmetry.space_group_name_H-M   'P 1'
#
loop_
_entity.id
_entity.type
_entity.pdbx_description
1 polymer ?
#
loop_
_entity_poly.entity_id
_entity_poly.type
_entity_poly.pdbx_seq_one_letter_code
_entity_poly.pdbx_strand_id
1 'polypeptide(L)'
;MARFDPSAFAPDDDTPVFVISVAAELAGMHAQTLRQYDRLGLVTPSRTQGGGRRYSQRDVALLREVQRLSQEEGVSLAGIARILELENQVEALRARVAELSAEVEALEAGSGRTTRVFSVSPGGDVYAARLGERPRHSGSQALVVWRPTRR
;
A
#
# COMPACT_ATOMS: atom_id res chain seq x y z
N MET A 1 22.34 -16.26 -35.38
CA MET A 1 22.28 -17.15 -34.20
C MET A 1 21.93 -16.27 -33.00
N ALA A 2 20.64 -16.18 -32.66
CA ALA A 2 20.16 -15.33 -31.56
C ALA A 2 20.64 -15.90 -30.23
N ARG A 3 21.35 -15.09 -29.44
CA ARG A 3 21.78 -15.45 -28.08
C ARG A 3 20.53 -15.66 -27.23
N PHE A 4 20.36 -16.86 -26.71
CA PHE A 4 19.42 -17.14 -25.61
C PHE A 4 19.97 -16.40 -24.39
N ASP A 5 19.24 -15.41 -23.90
CA ASP A 5 19.59 -14.69 -22.69
C ASP A 5 19.01 -15.46 -21.48
N PRO A 6 19.84 -16.15 -20.69
CA PRO A 6 19.37 -16.95 -19.57
C PRO A 6 18.81 -16.08 -18.42
N SER A 7 18.99 -14.75 -18.46
CA SER A 7 18.42 -13.85 -17.45
C SER A 7 16.92 -13.60 -17.63
N ALA A 8 16.35 -13.85 -18.82
CA ALA A 8 14.92 -13.69 -19.07
C ALA A 8 14.05 -14.78 -18.40
N PHE A 9 14.69 -15.81 -17.84
CA PHE A 9 14.05 -16.93 -17.13
C PHE A 9 14.43 -16.99 -15.65
N ALA A 10 15.15 -15.99 -15.12
CA ALA A 10 15.26 -15.87 -13.67
C ALA A 10 13.81 -15.70 -13.15
N PRO A 11 13.27 -16.67 -12.39
CA PRO A 11 11.98 -16.47 -11.76
C PRO A 11 12.12 -15.18 -10.96
N ASP A 12 11.16 -14.25 -11.09
CA ASP A 12 11.04 -13.17 -10.11
C ASP A 12 11.16 -13.81 -8.73
N ASP A 13 11.88 -13.20 -7.78
CA ASP A 13 12.18 -13.83 -6.48
C ASP A 13 10.90 -14.24 -5.72
N ASP A 14 9.75 -13.68 -6.10
CA ASP A 14 8.41 -13.99 -5.60
C ASP A 14 7.75 -15.22 -6.27
N THR A 15 8.33 -15.79 -7.33
CA THR A 15 7.76 -16.93 -8.07
C THR A 15 7.82 -18.19 -7.20
N PRO A 16 6.67 -18.79 -6.83
CA PRO A 16 6.63 -19.92 -5.93
C PRO A 16 6.94 -21.23 -6.67
N VAL A 17 8.22 -21.62 -6.68
CA VAL A 17 8.72 -22.80 -7.41
C VAL A 17 9.18 -23.94 -6.49
N PHE A 18 9.54 -23.66 -5.24
CA PHE A 18 10.18 -24.63 -4.35
C PHE A 18 9.15 -25.41 -3.53
N VAL A 19 9.29 -26.74 -3.48
CA VAL A 19 8.54 -27.57 -2.53
C VAL A 19 9.15 -27.49 -1.13
N ILE A 20 8.42 -27.92 -0.10
CA ILE A 20 8.84 -27.80 1.29
C ILE A 20 10.20 -28.44 1.61
N SER A 21 10.54 -29.57 0.98
CA SER A 21 11.84 -30.23 1.19
C SER A 21 12.98 -29.36 0.65
N VAL A 22 12.83 -28.87 -0.58
CA VAL A 22 13.83 -28.01 -1.25
C VAL A 22 13.96 -26.69 -0.51
N ALA A 23 12.84 -26.06 -0.13
CA ALA A 23 12.87 -24.81 0.63
C ALA A 23 13.57 -24.99 2.00
N ALA A 24 13.34 -26.10 2.69
CA ALA A 24 14.00 -26.40 3.97
C ALA A 24 15.51 -26.59 3.79
N GLU A 25 15.93 -27.33 2.76
CA GLU A 25 17.34 -27.52 2.43
C GLU A 25 18.02 -26.19 2.09
N LEU A 26 17.39 -25.38 1.22
CA LEU A 26 17.90 -24.06 0.86
C LEU A 26 17.95 -23.10 2.05
N ALA A 27 17.03 -23.23 3.00
CA ALA A 27 16.99 -22.42 4.21
C ALA A 27 17.88 -22.98 5.35
N GLY A 28 18.59 -24.09 5.14
CA GLY A 28 19.48 -24.67 6.16
C GLY A 28 18.74 -25.22 7.39
N MET A 29 17.51 -25.69 7.22
CA MET A 29 16.67 -26.19 8.32
C MET A 29 15.99 -27.51 8.00
N HIS A 30 15.49 -28.19 9.02
CA HIS A 30 14.75 -29.43 8.84
C HIS A 30 13.33 -29.15 8.33
N ALA A 31 12.80 -30.00 7.45
CA ALA A 31 11.45 -29.84 6.88
C ALA A 31 10.34 -29.79 7.95
N GLN A 32 10.54 -30.44 9.11
CA GLN A 32 9.61 -30.36 10.24
C GLN A 32 9.59 -28.97 10.88
N THR A 33 10.75 -28.31 10.98
CA THR A 33 10.88 -26.94 11.49
C THR A 33 10.21 -25.96 10.54
N LEU A 34 10.43 -26.10 9.23
CA LEU A 34 9.74 -25.30 8.23
C LEU A 34 8.21 -25.45 8.32
N ARG A 35 7.71 -26.68 8.51
CA ARG A 35 6.27 -26.92 8.75
C ARG A 35 5.76 -26.21 10.01
N GLN A 36 6.58 -26.13 11.07
CA GLN A 36 6.21 -25.39 12.27
C GLN A 36 6.12 -23.90 11.99
N TYR A 37 7.08 -23.34 11.26
CA TYR A 37 7.11 -21.91 10.95
C TYR A 37 5.94 -21.49 10.07
N ASP A 38 5.65 -22.30 9.06
CA ASP A 38 4.49 -22.11 8.19
C ASP A 38 3.16 -22.16 8.98
N ARG A 39 3.01 -23.10 9.93
CA ARG A 39 1.84 -23.13 10.83
C ARG A 39 1.73 -21.90 11.73
N LEU A 40 2.85 -21.28 12.08
CA LEU A 40 2.89 -20.04 12.86
C LEU A 40 2.63 -18.80 12.00
N GLY A 41 2.49 -18.96 10.68
CA GLY A 41 2.24 -17.86 9.75
C GLY A 41 3.48 -17.03 9.42
N LEU A 42 4.69 -17.54 9.71
CA LEU A 42 5.95 -16.83 9.41
C LEU A 42 6.23 -16.72 7.91
N VAL A 43 5.65 -17.60 7.11
CA VAL A 43 5.70 -17.60 5.66
C VAL A 43 4.33 -18.00 5.14
N THR A 44 3.87 -17.32 4.07
CA THR A 44 2.61 -17.63 3.40
C THR A 44 2.90 -18.29 2.06
N PRO A 45 3.02 -19.63 1.99
CA PRO A 45 3.32 -20.29 0.73
C PRO A 45 2.14 -20.18 -0.23
N SER A 46 2.45 -20.01 -1.51
CA SER A 46 1.45 -20.09 -2.56
C SER A 46 0.95 -21.53 -2.69
N ARG A 47 -0.36 -21.71 -2.83
CA ARG A 47 -0.96 -23.03 -3.06
C ARG A 47 -1.09 -23.30 -4.56
N THR A 48 -0.62 -24.46 -4.98
CA THR A 48 -0.86 -24.97 -6.35
C THR A 48 -2.29 -25.51 -6.47
N GLN A 49 -2.80 -25.65 -7.71
CA GLN A 49 -4.12 -26.25 -7.97
C GLN A 49 -4.28 -27.67 -7.39
N GLY A 50 -3.17 -28.40 -7.21
CA GLY A 50 -3.15 -29.72 -6.56
C GLY A 50 -3.06 -29.68 -5.02
N GLY A 51 -3.17 -28.52 -4.39
CA GLY A 51 -3.09 -28.36 -2.93
C GLY A 51 -1.68 -28.39 -2.34
N GLY A 52 -0.65 -28.56 -3.17
CA GLY A 52 0.75 -28.51 -2.74
C GLY A 52 1.21 -27.09 -2.43
N ARG A 53 1.95 -26.93 -1.33
CA ARG A 53 2.60 -25.67 -0.93
C ARG A 53 3.83 -25.43 -1.78
N ARG A 54 3.96 -24.23 -2.33
CA ARG A 54 5.18 -23.78 -2.99
C ARG A 54 5.70 -22.49 -2.36
N TYR A 55 7.00 -22.47 -2.18
CA TYR A 55 7.77 -21.38 -1.61
C TYR A 55 8.53 -20.68 -2.72
N SER A 56 8.63 -19.37 -2.62
CA SER A 56 9.44 -18.54 -3.51
C SER A 56 10.89 -18.44 -3.00
N GLN A 57 11.76 -17.80 -3.78
CA GLN A 57 13.13 -17.54 -3.34
C GLN A 57 13.15 -16.53 -2.18
N ARG A 58 12.23 -15.57 -2.19
CA ARG A 58 12.00 -14.62 -1.10
C ARG A 58 11.57 -15.31 0.19
N ASP A 59 10.67 -16.30 0.12
CA ASP A 59 10.26 -17.08 1.29
C ASP A 59 11.45 -17.78 1.94
N VAL A 60 12.34 -18.36 1.12
CA VAL A 60 13.57 -19.01 1.61
C VAL A 60 14.50 -18.02 2.29
N ALA A 61 14.67 -16.81 1.75
CA ALA A 61 15.48 -15.76 2.37
C ALA A 61 14.90 -15.34 3.73
N LEU A 62 13.59 -15.15 3.81
CA LEU A 62 12.89 -14.83 5.05
C LEU A 62 13.08 -15.93 6.11
N LEU A 63 12.97 -17.20 5.72
CA LEU A 63 13.17 -18.34 6.63
C LEU A 63 14.59 -18.40 7.21
N ARG A 64 15.62 -18.07 6.42
CA ARG A 64 17.00 -17.98 6.93
C ARG A 64 17.13 -16.85 7.95
N GLU A 65 16.52 -15.71 7.68
CA GLU A 65 16.58 -14.58 8.59
C GLU A 65 15.84 -14.86 9.91
N VAL A 66 14.66 -15.48 9.84
CA VAL A 66 13.93 -15.96 11.02
C VAL A 66 14.79 -16.94 11.83
N GLN A 67 15.48 -17.86 11.17
CA GLN A 67 16.38 -18.81 11.84
C GLN A 67 17.55 -18.08 12.53
N ARG A 68 18.16 -17.11 11.85
CA ARG A 68 19.26 -16.29 12.39
C ARG A 68 18.81 -15.51 13.64
N LEU A 69 17.70 -14.79 13.55
CA LEU A 69 17.10 -14.04 14.67
C LEU A 69 16.75 -14.95 15.85
N SER A 70 16.25 -16.16 15.58
CA SER A 70 15.92 -17.12 16.63
C SER A 70 17.16 -17.70 17.32
N GLN A 71 18.24 -17.97 16.59
CA GLN A 71 19.44 -18.62 17.12
C GLN A 71 20.44 -17.65 17.74
N GLU A 72 20.67 -16.49 17.11
CA GLU A 72 21.67 -15.52 17.52
C GLU A 72 21.12 -14.54 18.57
N GLU A 73 19.89 -14.07 18.37
CA GLU A 73 19.29 -13.00 19.20
C GLU A 73 18.30 -13.56 20.25
N GLY A 74 18.04 -14.88 20.23
CA GLY A 74 17.19 -15.56 21.20
C GLY A 74 15.70 -15.15 21.12
N VAL A 75 15.28 -14.57 20.00
CA VAL A 75 13.92 -14.08 19.83
C VAL A 75 12.95 -15.25 19.71
N SER A 76 11.85 -15.20 20.46
CA SER A 76 10.80 -16.22 20.35
C SER A 76 10.14 -16.18 18.95
N LEU A 77 9.80 -17.34 18.40
CA LEU A 77 9.13 -17.43 17.09
C LEU A 77 7.80 -16.66 17.04
N ALA A 78 7.09 -16.60 18.17
CA ALA A 78 5.87 -15.80 18.29
C ALA A 78 6.16 -14.28 18.20
N GLY A 79 7.29 -13.85 18.77
CA GLY A 79 7.79 -12.48 18.63
C GLY A 79 8.14 -12.15 17.18
N ILE A 80 8.88 -13.03 16.51
CA ILE A 80 9.23 -12.86 15.08
C ILE A 80 7.97 -12.80 14.22
N ALA A 81 7.00 -13.70 14.44
CA ALA A 81 5.73 -13.68 13.72
C ALA A 81 4.97 -12.36 13.92
N ARG A 82 4.96 -11.83 15.15
CA ARG A 82 4.31 -10.56 15.45
C ARG A 82 5.02 -9.38 14.79
N ILE A 83 6.35 -9.38 14.74
CA ILE A 83 7.13 -8.33 14.07
C ILE A 83 6.82 -8.34 12.57
N LEU A 84 6.87 -9.49 11.91
CA LEU A 84 6.56 -9.61 10.49
C LEU A 84 5.12 -9.18 10.17
N GLU A 85 4.17 -9.55 11.02
CA GLU A 85 2.78 -9.09 10.88
C GLU A 85 2.68 -7.55 10.96
N LEU A 86 3.38 -6.93 11.91
CA LEU A 86 3.41 -5.48 12.06
C LEU A 86 4.10 -4.78 10.89
N GLU A 87 5.19 -5.35 10.37
CA GLU A 87 5.88 -4.82 9.18
C GLU A 87 4.95 -4.83 7.96
N ASN A 88 4.24 -5.93 7.73
CA ASN A 88 3.24 -6.03 6.66
C ASN A 88 2.11 -4.99 6.83
N GLN A 89 1.65 -4.77 8.06
CA GLN A 89 0.65 -3.73 8.35
C GLN A 89 1.19 -2.32 8.06
N VAL A 90 2.44 -2.04 8.44
CA VAL A 90 3.09 -0.76 8.17
C VAL A 90 3.25 -0.53 6.67
N GLU A 91 3.66 -1.56 5.92
CA GLU A 91 3.77 -1.48 4.46
C GLU A 91 2.41 -1.21 3.80
N ALA A 92 1.36 -1.92 4.21
CA ALA A 92 0.00 -1.70 3.74
C ALA A 92 -0.51 -0.28 4.06
N LEU A 93 -0.25 0.22 5.28
CA LEU A 93 -0.62 1.56 5.69
C LEU A 93 0.14 2.63 4.88
N ARG A 94 1.44 2.43 4.64
CA ARG A 94 2.24 3.33 3.79
C ARG A 94 1.72 3.38 2.37
N ALA A 95 1.38 2.23 1.79
CA ALA A 95 0.75 2.17 0.46
C ALA A 95 -0.59 2.93 0.44
N ARG A 96 -1.42 2.76 1.47
CA ARG A 96 -2.70 3.46 1.57
C ARG A 96 -2.54 4.98 1.75
N VAL A 97 -1.55 5.41 2.53
CA VAL A 97 -1.22 6.83 2.68
C VAL A 97 -0.79 7.41 1.34
N ALA A 98 0.08 6.73 0.59
CA ALA A 98 0.54 7.15 -0.72
C ALA A 98 -0.62 7.28 -1.73
N GLU A 99 -1.54 6.32 -1.73
CA GLU A 99 -2.74 6.35 -2.56
C GLU A 99 -3.64 7.53 -2.22
N LEU A 100 -3.95 7.74 -0.94
CA LEU A 100 -4.79 8.85 -0.48
C LEU A 100 -4.14 10.22 -0.73
N SER A 101 -2.83 10.34 -0.53
CA SER A 101 -2.13 11.58 -0.86
C SER A 101 -2.22 11.90 -2.34
N ALA A 102 -2.07 10.90 -3.22
CA ALA A 102 -2.21 11.10 -4.66
C ALA A 102 -3.65 11.50 -5.05
N GLU A 103 -4.66 10.96 -4.37
CA GLU A 103 -6.06 11.35 -4.58
C GLU A 103 -6.31 12.81 -4.17
N VAL A 104 -5.81 13.24 -3.00
CA VAL A 104 -5.90 14.62 -2.54
C VAL A 104 -5.22 15.58 -3.52
N GLU A 105 -4.00 15.25 -3.96
CA GLU A 105 -3.27 16.06 -4.95
C GLU A 105 -4.06 16.19 -6.27
N ALA A 106 -4.68 15.11 -6.74
CA ALA A 106 -5.50 15.13 -7.95
C ALA A 106 -6.75 16.03 -7.80
N LEU A 107 -7.41 16.00 -6.64
CA LEU A 107 -8.55 16.86 -6.34
C LEU A 107 -8.16 18.34 -6.22
N GLU A 108 -7.01 18.62 -5.59
CA GLU A 108 -6.48 19.98 -5.48
C GLU A 108 -6.06 20.55 -6.84
N ALA A 109 -5.42 19.74 -7.70
CA ALA A 109 -5.10 20.11 -9.08
C ALA A 109 -6.37 20.37 -9.92
N GLY A 110 -7.46 19.67 -9.64
CA GLY A 110 -8.78 19.91 -10.21
C GLY A 110 -9.43 21.22 -9.73
N SER A 111 -9.38 21.47 -8.43
CA SER A 111 -9.94 22.68 -7.77
C SER A 111 -9.16 23.95 -8.08
N GLY A 112 -7.84 23.86 -8.29
CA GLY A 112 -6.95 24.99 -8.59
C GLY A 112 -7.30 25.79 -9.84
N ARG A 113 -8.20 25.29 -10.70
CA ARG A 113 -8.70 26.03 -11.88
C ARG A 113 -9.91 26.91 -11.61
N THR A 114 -10.61 26.78 -10.47
CA THR A 114 -11.80 27.59 -10.16
C THR A 114 -12.01 27.82 -8.65
N THR A 115 -10.98 28.25 -7.90
CA THR A 115 -11.20 28.81 -6.56
C THR A 115 -11.98 30.13 -6.69
N ARG A 116 -13.32 30.02 -6.74
CA ARG A 116 -14.25 31.14 -6.66
C ARG A 116 -14.32 31.55 -5.21
N VAL A 117 -13.84 32.75 -4.91
CA VAL A 117 -14.02 33.38 -3.61
C VAL A 117 -15.39 34.06 -3.64
N PHE A 118 -16.24 33.72 -2.68
CA PHE A 118 -17.46 34.46 -2.43
C PHE A 118 -17.13 35.60 -1.49
N SER A 119 -17.34 36.83 -1.96
CA SER A 119 -17.13 38.04 -1.16
C SER A 119 -18.44 38.77 -0.95
N VAL A 120 -18.56 39.36 0.23
CA VAL A 120 -19.71 40.15 0.65
C VAL A 120 -19.32 41.61 0.55
N SER A 121 -20.10 42.39 -0.19
CA SER A 121 -19.93 43.84 -0.23
C SER A 121 -20.44 44.46 1.07
N PRO A 122 -19.93 45.63 1.51
CA PRO A 122 -20.51 46.37 2.64
C PRO A 122 -22.03 46.65 2.52
N GLY A 123 -22.59 46.60 1.29
CA GLY A 123 -24.02 46.71 1.01
C GLY A 123 -24.85 45.42 1.21
N GLY A 124 -24.22 44.30 1.58
CA GLY A 124 -24.90 43.02 1.87
C GLY A 124 -25.04 42.05 0.68
N ASP A 125 -24.65 42.44 -0.53
CA ASP A 125 -24.69 41.57 -1.71
C ASP A 125 -23.53 40.56 -1.72
N VAL A 126 -23.82 39.31 -2.11
CA VAL A 126 -22.85 38.22 -2.26
C VAL A 126 -22.51 38.04 -3.74
N TYR A 127 -21.23 38.09 -4.10
CA TYR A 127 -20.76 37.80 -5.45
C TYR A 127 -19.62 36.79 -5.45
N ALA A 128 -19.58 35.94 -6.48
CA ALA A 128 -18.49 35.02 -6.73
C ALA A 128 -17.45 35.70 -7.64
N ALA A 129 -16.22 35.87 -7.15
CA ALA A 129 -15.09 36.40 -7.90
C ALA A 129 -13.98 35.35 -7.99
N ARG A 130 -13.12 35.44 -9.00
CA ARG A 130 -11.86 34.69 -8.99
C ARG A 130 -10.90 35.34 -7.99
N LEU A 131 -10.07 34.55 -7.33
CA LEU A 131 -9.00 35.08 -6.47
C LEU A 131 -8.12 36.05 -7.29
N GLY A 132 -8.03 37.32 -6.86
CA GLY A 132 -7.29 38.39 -7.55
C GLY A 132 -8.13 39.30 -8.47
N GLU A 133 -9.41 39.00 -8.67
CA GLU A 133 -10.32 39.82 -9.46
C GLU A 133 -10.92 40.95 -8.61
N ARG A 134 -10.70 42.21 -9.00
CA ARG A 134 -11.29 43.36 -8.30
C ARG A 134 -12.78 43.46 -8.65
N PRO A 135 -13.69 43.55 -7.67
CA PRO A 135 -15.13 43.59 -7.94
C PRO A 135 -15.47 44.81 -8.80
N ARG A 136 -16.08 44.60 -9.96
CA ARG A 136 -16.64 45.68 -10.78
C ARG A 136 -18.08 45.90 -10.33
N HIS A 137 -18.33 47.00 -9.62
CA HIS A 137 -19.68 47.42 -9.26
C HIS A 137 -20.48 47.72 -10.53
N SER A 138 -21.24 46.75 -11.01
CA SER A 138 -22.31 46.99 -11.98
C SER A 138 -23.61 46.99 -11.18
N GLY A 139 -24.31 48.12 -11.14
CA GLY A 139 -25.50 48.36 -10.33
C GLY A 139 -26.73 47.55 -10.77
N SER A 140 -26.65 46.22 -10.74
CA SER A 140 -27.80 45.33 -10.94
C SER A 140 -28.19 44.68 -9.62
N GLN A 141 -29.28 45.21 -9.05
CA GLN A 141 -29.98 44.68 -7.89
C GLN A 141 -30.76 43.42 -8.30
N ALA A 142 -30.15 42.24 -8.14
CA ALA A 142 -30.86 40.97 -8.24
C ALA A 142 -30.85 40.29 -6.87
N LEU A 143 -31.92 40.51 -6.09
CA LEU A 143 -32.17 39.87 -4.81
C LEU A 143 -32.48 38.37 -5.02
N VAL A 144 -31.61 37.49 -4.54
CA VAL A 144 -31.90 36.06 -4.44
C VAL A 144 -32.39 35.76 -3.03
N VAL A 145 -33.68 35.42 -2.89
CA VAL A 145 -34.27 34.99 -1.62
C VAL A 145 -33.89 33.53 -1.37
N TRP A 146 -32.97 33.29 -0.44
CA TRP A 146 -32.60 31.95 -0.01
C TRP A 146 -33.68 31.37 0.93
N ARG A 147 -34.18 30.16 0.61
CA ARG A 147 -35.11 29.41 1.47
C ARG A 147 -34.43 28.13 1.97
N PRO A 148 -34.16 27.99 3.29
CA PRO A 148 -33.64 26.74 3.83
C PRO A 148 -34.72 25.65 3.81
N THR A 149 -34.48 24.56 3.09
CA THR A 149 -35.22 23.32 3.28
C THR A 149 -34.70 22.63 4.53
N ARG A 150 -35.51 22.63 5.60
CA ARG A 150 -35.29 21.77 6.76
C ARG A 150 -35.87 20.39 6.47
N ARG A 151 -35.01 19.38 6.31
CA ARG A 151 -35.22 18.02 6.85
C ARG A 151 -33.95 17.19 6.73
#